data_AF-A0A2M8DTM3-F1
#
_entry.id   AF-A0A2M8DTM3-F1
#
_cell.length_a   1.000
_cell.length_b   1.000
_cell.length_c   1.000
_cell.angle_alpha   90.00
_cell.angle_beta   90.00
_cell.angle_gamma   90.00
#
_symmetry.space_group_name_H-M   'P 1'
#
loop_
_entity.id
_entity.type
_entity.pdbx_description
1 polymer ?
#
loop_
_entity_poly.entity_id
_entity_poly.type
_entity_poly.pdbx_seq_one_letter_code
_entity_poly.pdbx_strand_id
1 'polypeptide(L)' 'AGLKLHRHALALRLRRIGTRWVQTLKGGGQASAGLHQRNEWELPVATERLDLEALAAAGGVVPHAVRNHLQPVFVT' A
#
# COMPACT_ATOMS: atom_id res chain seq x y z
N ALA A 1 -11.15 -16.39 -2.19
CA ALA A 1 -11.12 -15.19 -1.34
C ALA A 1 -9.87 -15.23 -0.46
N GLY A 2 -8.98 -14.24 -0.54
CA GLY A 2 -7.77 -14.24 0.27
C GLY A 2 -7.12 -12.87 0.32
N LEU A 3 -6.69 -12.45 1.51
CA LEU A 3 -5.96 -11.21 1.74
C LEU A 3 -4.51 -11.35 1.24
N LYS A 4 -4.33 -11.38 -0.09
CA LYS A 4 -3.02 -11.63 -0.71
C LYS A 4 -1.96 -10.61 -0.27
N LEU A 5 -2.32 -9.32 -0.12
CA LEU A 5 -1.41 -8.31 0.43
C LEU A 5 -0.92 -8.67 1.83
N HIS A 6 -1.84 -9.05 2.73
CA HIS A 6 -1.49 -9.46 4.10
C HIS A 6 -0.55 -10.66 4.12
N ARG A 7 -0.76 -11.65 3.24
CA ARG A 7 0.14 -12.82 3.11
C ARG A 7 1.57 -12.44 2.68
N HIS A 8 1.73 -11.31 1.99
CA HIS A 8 3.03 -10.75 1.63
C HIS A 8 3.55 -9.72 2.65
N ALA A 9 2.93 -9.61 3.83
CA ALA A 9 3.22 -8.57 4.82
C ALA A 9 3.15 -7.13 4.24
N LEU A 10 2.24 -6.92 3.29
CA LEU A 10 1.98 -5.63 2.64
C LEU A 10 0.66 -5.04 3.14
N ALA A 11 0.60 -3.72 3.24
CA ALA A 11 -0.63 -2.97 3.40
C ALA A 11 -0.64 -1.80 2.42
N LEU A 12 -1.74 -1.62 1.70
CA LEU A 12 -1.95 -0.53 0.74
C LEU A 12 -3.16 0.28 1.18
N ARG A 13 -3.00 1.58 1.31
CA ARG A 13 -4.05 2.49 1.76
C ARG A 13 -4.14 3.69 0.83
N LEU A 14 -5.36 4.12 0.55
CA LEU A 14 -5.66 5.43 0.00
C LEU A 14 -6.29 6.29 1.11
N ARG A 15 -5.81 7.53 1.27
CA ARG A 15 -6.24 8.45 2.34
C ARG A 15 -6.52 9.82 1.74
N ARG A 16 -7.63 10.42 2.15
CA ARG A 16 -7.94 11.83 1.85
C ARG A 16 -7.39 12.72 2.96
N ILE A 17 -6.69 13.79 2.58
CA ILE A 17 -6.20 14.84 3.48
C ILE A 17 -6.71 16.19 2.93
N GLY A 18 -7.81 16.69 3.51
CA GLY A 18 -8.54 17.83 2.95
C GLY A 18 -9.04 17.54 1.53
N THR A 19 -8.52 18.27 0.54
CA THR A 19 -8.84 18.06 -0.89
C THR A 19 -7.86 17.14 -1.61
N ARG A 20 -6.78 16.71 -0.95
CA ARG A 20 -5.72 15.90 -1.55
C ARG A 20 -5.92 14.42 -1.27
N TRP A 21 -5.48 13.59 -2.21
CA TRP A 21 -5.41 12.15 -2.04
C TRP A 21 -3.96 11.71 -1.91
N VAL A 22 -3.73 10.76 -1.01
CA VAL A 22 -2.42 10.20 -0.71
C VAL A 22 -2.54 8.68 -0.67
N GLN A 23 -1.66 7.99 -1.38
CA GLN A 23 -1.53 6.54 -1.29
C GLN A 23 -0.30 6.17 -0.45
N THR A 24 -0.43 5.09 0.32
CA THR A 24 0.64 4.59 1.16
C THR A 24 0.77 3.09 0.97
N LEU A 25 1.95 2.62 0.58
CA LEU A 25 2.34 1.22 0.67
C LEU A 25 3.25 1.04 1.88
N LYS A 26 2.90 0.11 2.77
CA LYS A 26 3.76 -0.34 3.87
C LYS A 26 4.14 -1.79 3.58
N GLY A 27 5.42 -2.12 3.73
CA GLY A 27 5.91 -3.43 3.34
C GLY A 27 7.41 -3.56 3.49
N GLY A 28 7.91 -4.79 3.33
CA GLY A 28 9.32 -5.08 3.56
C GLY A 28 9.74 -4.84 5.01
N GLY A 29 11.02 -5.10 5.30
CA GLY A 29 11.59 -4.98 6.62
C GLY A 29 11.37 -6.21 7.51
N GLN A 30 11.63 -6.07 8.81
CA GLN A 30 11.64 -7.14 9.79
C GLN A 30 10.83 -6.72 11.03
N ALA A 31 10.20 -7.69 11.69
CA ALA A 31 9.59 -7.49 12.99
C ALA A 31 10.31 -8.40 13.99
N SER A 32 10.84 -7.83 15.07
CA SER A 32 11.49 -8.58 16.14
C SER A 32 11.14 -7.96 17.48
N ALA A 33 10.77 -8.80 18.46
CA ALA A 33 10.47 -8.39 19.84
C ALA A 33 9.52 -7.18 19.98
N GLY A 34 8.49 -7.09 19.14
CA GLY A 34 7.51 -5.99 19.15
C GLY A 34 7.96 -4.71 18.43
N LEU A 35 9.20 -4.65 17.93
CA LEU A 35 9.68 -3.56 17.09
C LEU A 35 9.43 -3.90 15.61
N HIS A 36 8.56 -3.11 14.97
CA HIS A 36 8.29 -3.22 13.54
C HIS A 36 9.18 -2.26 12.77
N GLN A 37 10.12 -2.79 11.99
CA GLN A 37 10.84 -2.02 10.98
C GLN A 37 10.24 -2.38 9.63
N ARG A 38 9.60 -1.40 8.97
CA ARG A 38 9.01 -1.57 7.65
C ARG A 38 9.38 -0.40 6.78
N ASN A 39 9.49 -0.66 5.49
CA ASN A 39 9.58 0.42 4.52
C ASN A 39 8.17 1.00 4.33
N GLU A 40 8.13 2.30 4.09
CA GLU A 40 6.91 3.05 3.84
C GLU A 40 7.13 3.95 2.63
N TRP A 41 6.25 3.82 1.66
CA TRP A 41 6.21 4.66 0.47
C TRP A 41 4.89 5.42 0.46
N GLU A 42 4.96 6.73 0.70
CA GLU A 42 3.81 7.63 0.71
C GLU A 42 3.90 8.61 -0.46
N LEU A 43 2.88 8.64 -1.31
CA LEU A 43 2.85 9.43 -2.53
C LEU A 43 1.50 10.13 -2.70
N PRO A 44 1.46 11.38 -3.20
CA PRO A 44 0.21 12.00 -3.61
C PRO A 44 -0.35 11.29 -4.86
N VAL A 45 -1.68 11.28 -5.00
CA VAL A 45 -2.37 10.87 -6.23
C VAL A 45 -3.43 11.90 -6.60
N ALA A 46 -3.72 12.01 -7.90
CA ALA A 46 -4.62 13.05 -8.40
C ALA A 46 -6.08 12.85 -8.01
N THR A 47 -6.50 11.60 -7.80
CA THR A 47 -7.91 11.22 -7.59
C THR A 47 -8.04 10.13 -6.52
N GLU A 48 -9.27 9.71 -6.22
CA GLU A 48 -9.55 8.53 -5.37
C GLU A 48 -9.21 7.21 -6.08
N ARG A 49 -8.03 7.12 -6.70
CA ARG A 49 -7.53 5.92 -7.39
C ARG A 49 -6.06 5.71 -7.06
N LEU A 50 -5.72 4.44 -6.83
CA LEU A 50 -4.34 4.01 -6.66
C LEU A 50 -3.58 4.18 -7.97
N ASP A 51 -2.37 4.69 -7.88
CA ASP A 51 -1.38 4.73 -8.95
C ASP A 51 -0.25 3.75 -8.62
N LEU A 52 -0.40 2.51 -9.09
CA LEU A 52 0.56 1.45 -8.81
C LEU A 52 1.89 1.62 -9.56
N GLU A 53 1.90 2.41 -10.63
CA GLU A 53 3.10 2.70 -11.41
C GLU A 53 3.96 3.73 -10.67
N ALA A 54 3.35 4.79 -10.14
CA ALA A 54 4.03 5.76 -9.29
C ALA A 54 4.64 5.10 -8.05
N LEU A 55 3.93 4.15 -7.42
CA LEU A 55 4.47 3.36 -6.31
C LEU A 55 5.68 2.52 -6.73
N ALA A 56 5.59 1.83 -7.87
CA ALA A 56 6.70 1.04 -8.39
C ALA A 56 7.93 1.90 -8.72
N ALA A 57 7.73 3.08 -9.30
CA ALA A 57 8.79 4.05 -9.58
C ALA A 57 9.49 4.55 -8.30
N ALA A 58 8.76 4.65 -7.18
CA ALA A 58 9.33 4.97 -5.87
C ALA A 58 9.97 3.75 -5.15
N GLY A 59 9.97 2.57 -5.77
CA GLY A 59 10.50 1.32 -5.20
C GLY A 59 9.50 0.51 -4.37
N GLY A 60 8.25 0.96 -4.24
CA GLY A 60 7.17 0.27 -3.55
C GLY A 60 6.46 -0.72 -4.46
N VAL A 61 6.86 -1.99 -4.45
CA VAL A 61 6.33 -3.00 -5.37
C VAL A 61 5.11 -3.74 -4.80
N VAL A 62 3.96 -3.58 -5.45
CA VAL A 62 2.82 -4.50 -5.28
C VAL A 62 2.97 -5.67 -6.25
N PRO A 63 2.93 -6.94 -5.79
CA PRO A 63 3.09 -8.10 -6.66
C PRO A 63 2.06 -8.14 -7.80
N HIS A 64 2.51 -8.41 -9.02
CA HIS A 64 1.67 -8.41 -10.24
C HIS A 64 0.41 -9.29 -10.10
N ALA A 65 0.55 -10.48 -9.49
CA ALA A 65 -0.55 -11.42 -9.24
C ALA A 65 -1.66 -10.90 -8.29
N VAL A 66 -1.46 -9.74 -7.68
CA VAL A 66 -2.39 -9.10 -6.75
C VAL A 66 -3.02 -7.84 -7.35
N ARG A 67 -2.34 -7.13 -8.26
CA ARG A 67 -2.75 -5.80 -8.76
C ARG A 67 -4.18 -5.76 -9.28
N ASN A 68 -4.55 -6.74 -10.12
CA ASN A 68 -5.87 -6.80 -10.77
C ASN A 68 -6.99 -7.34 -9.86
N HIS A 69 -6.67 -7.66 -8.60
CA HIS A 69 -7.62 -8.21 -7.62
C HIS A 69 -7.73 -7.34 -6.37
N LEU A 70 -7.19 -6.12 -6.41
CA LEU A 70 -7.33 -5.18 -5.31
C LEU A 70 -8.78 -4.72 -5.19
N GLN A 71 -9.30 -4.79 -3.98
CA GLN A 71 -10.62 -4.27 -3.61
C GLN A 71 -10.51 -3.58 -2.26
N PRO A 72 -11.33 -2.55 -1.99
CA PRO A 72 -11.48 -2.03 -0.63
C PRO A 72 -11.89 -3.15 0.32
N VAL A 73 -11.22 -3.27 1.47
CA VAL A 73 -11.52 -4.28 2.50
C VAL A 73 -12.07 -3.64 3.77
N PHE A 74 -11.59 -2.46 4.13
CA PHE A 74 -12.08 -1.68 5.27
C PHE A 74 -11.77 -0.19 5.05
N VAL A 75 -12.44 0.66 5.83
CA VAL A 75 -12.20 2.10 5.93
C VAL A 75 -11.92 2.41 7.40
N THR A 76 -11.00 3.34 7.66
CA THR A 76 -10.60 3.80 9.00
C THR A 76 -10.89 5.27 9.18
#